data_AF-A0A928Z607-F1
#
_entry.id   AF-A0A928Z607-F1
#
_cell.length_a   1.000
_cell.length_b   1.000
_cell.length_c   1.000
_cell.angle_alpha   90.00
_cell.angle_beta   90.00
_cell.angle_gamma   90.00
#
_symmetry.space_group_name_H-M   'P 1'
#
loop_
_entity.id
_entity.type
_entity.pdbx_description
1 polymer ?
#
loop_
_entity_poly.entity_id
_entity_poly.type
_entity_poly.pdbx_seq_one_letter_code
_entity_poly.pdbx_strand_id
1 'polypeptide(L)'
;VTLDRRTTSEPLNLNALAQIAIETLQRGEGFQAGAVQPVAPGEILLPWTGILSANRSSGPISGQVLVRQVDRTVLMLVVSATSEGASSVDSAIATLAGSLQKLDGSGST
;
A
#
# COMPACT_ATOMS: atom_id res chain seq x y z
N VAL A 1 22.69 28.81 13.07
CA VAL A 1 21.33 28.26 13.31
C VAL A 1 21.31 26.86 12.75
N THR A 2 21.53 25.86 13.59
CA THR A 2 21.43 24.45 13.18
C THR A 2 19.95 24.14 13.11
N LEU A 3 19.43 23.95 11.90
CA LEU A 3 18.07 23.47 11.70
C LEU A 3 18.02 22.03 12.21
N ASP A 4 17.69 21.86 13.49
CA ASP A 4 17.21 20.60 14.03
C ASP A 4 15.91 20.28 13.28
N ARG A 5 16.09 19.62 12.13
CA ARG A 5 15.04 18.95 11.37
C ARG A 5 14.35 18.07 12.39
N ARG A 6 13.15 18.45 12.83
CA ARG A 6 12.23 17.59 13.56
C ARG A 6 11.94 16.41 12.63
N THR A 7 12.82 15.42 12.64
CA THR A 7 12.53 14.09 12.15
C THR A 7 11.51 13.51 13.10
N THR A 8 10.25 13.88 12.89
CA THR A 8 9.15 13.47 13.72
C THR A 8 8.99 11.97 13.57
N SER A 9 9.22 11.25 14.66
CA SER A 9 8.74 9.88 14.90
C SER A 9 7.21 9.82 15.01
N GLU A 10 6.53 10.93 14.77
CA GLU A 10 5.08 11.01 14.71
C GLU A 10 4.58 10.29 13.45
N PRO A 11 3.54 9.44 13.58
CA PRO A 11 2.90 8.83 12.44
C PRO A 11 2.41 9.86 11.43
N LEU A 12 2.66 9.61 10.16
CA LEU A 12 2.05 10.30 9.05
C LEU A 12 0.53 10.20 9.19
N ASN A 13 -0.14 11.31 8.88
CA ASN A 13 -1.60 11.30 8.83
C ASN A 13 -2.11 10.43 7.66
N LEU A 14 -3.38 10.05 7.74
CA LEU A 14 -4.01 9.12 6.79
C LEU A 14 -3.93 9.61 5.35
N ASN A 15 -4.08 10.92 5.12
CA ASN A 15 -4.03 11.52 3.79
C ASN A 15 -2.62 11.44 3.19
N ALA A 16 -1.58 11.64 4.00
CA ALA A 16 -0.20 11.52 3.55
C ALA A 16 0.13 10.07 3.15
N LEU A 17 -0.31 9.07 3.93
CA LEU A 17 -0.13 7.66 3.58
C LEU A 17 -0.89 7.29 2.30
N ALA A 18 -2.13 7.75 2.16
CA ALA A 18 -2.92 7.52 0.96
C ALA A 18 -2.26 8.14 -0.27
N GLN A 19 -1.76 9.37 -0.16
CA GLN A 19 -1.08 10.07 -1.25
C GLN A 19 0.17 9.33 -1.70
N ILE A 20 0.99 8.80 -0.77
CA ILE A 20 2.16 7.98 -1.09
C ILE A 20 1.75 6.74 -1.90
N ALA A 21 0.67 6.05 -1.49
CA ALA A 21 0.19 4.88 -2.20
C ALA A 21 -0.34 5.21 -3.61
N ILE A 22 -1.13 6.28 -3.71
CA ILE A 22 -1.64 6.78 -4.99
C ILE A 22 -0.49 7.14 -5.92
N GLU A 23 0.48 7.91 -5.46
CA GLU A 23 1.63 8.33 -6.28
C GLU A 23 2.48 7.15 -6.75
N THR A 24 2.58 6.11 -5.93
CA THR A 24 3.32 4.89 -6.25
C THR A 24 2.62 4.08 -7.34
N LEU A 25 1.28 3.98 -7.29
CA LEU A 25 0.50 3.07 -8.14
C LEU A 25 -0.17 3.73 -9.36
N GLN A 26 -0.36 5.05 -9.33
CA GLN A 26 -1.04 5.80 -10.40
C GLN A 26 -0.37 5.67 -11.79
N ARG A 27 0.89 5.24 -11.84
CA ARG A 27 1.64 5.05 -13.10
C ARG A 27 1.29 3.74 -13.83
N GLY A 28 0.48 2.88 -13.23
CA GLY A 28 0.17 1.54 -13.74
C GLY A 28 -1.14 1.44 -14.54
N GLU A 29 -1.88 0.37 -14.25
CA GLU A 29 -3.02 -0.18 -15.00
C GLU A 29 -4.31 0.66 -14.93
N GLY A 30 -4.23 1.96 -15.15
CA GLY A 30 -5.40 2.85 -15.02
C GLY A 30 -5.94 2.90 -13.60
N PHE A 31 -5.02 2.84 -12.62
CA PHE A 31 -5.30 2.81 -11.18
C PHE A 31 -6.30 3.89 -10.76
N GLN A 32 -7.34 3.47 -10.06
CA GLN A 32 -8.36 4.31 -9.45
C GLN A 32 -8.48 3.95 -7.99
N ALA A 33 -8.07 4.89 -7.12
CA ALA A 33 -8.19 4.73 -5.68
C ALA A 33 -9.65 4.80 -5.23
N GLY A 34 -10.03 3.90 -4.34
CA GLY A 34 -11.26 3.95 -3.58
C GLY A 34 -11.14 4.84 -2.34
N ALA A 35 -12.09 4.69 -1.42
CA ALA A 35 -12.08 5.43 -0.16
C ALA A 35 -10.98 4.90 0.78
N VAL A 36 -10.23 5.81 1.40
CA VAL A 36 -9.22 5.49 2.41
C VAL A 36 -9.92 4.92 3.65
N GLN A 37 -9.44 3.77 4.11
CA GLN A 37 -9.94 3.10 5.31
C GLN A 37 -8.86 3.15 6.39
N PRO A 38 -9.04 3.92 7.48
CA PRO A 38 -8.11 3.89 8.60
C PRO A 38 -8.15 2.53 9.29
N VAL A 39 -6.98 1.95 9.55
CA VAL A 39 -6.85 0.70 10.31
C VAL A 39 -6.33 0.98 11.72
N ALA A 40 -5.24 1.75 11.81
CA ALA A 40 -4.60 2.16 13.06
C ALA A 40 -3.80 3.47 12.82
N PRO A 41 -3.28 4.14 13.87
CA PRO A 41 -2.36 5.26 13.67
C PRO A 41 -1.15 4.86 12.82
N GLY A 42 -0.92 5.57 11.72
CA GLY A 42 0.16 5.23 10.77
C GLY A 42 -0.14 4.05 9.84
N GLU A 43 -1.39 3.56 9.79
CA GLU A 43 -1.78 2.41 8.97
C GLU A 43 -3.15 2.59 8.29
N ILE A 44 -3.19 2.35 6.98
CA ILE A 44 -4.42 2.44 6.18
C ILE A 44 -4.58 1.24 5.25
N LEU A 45 -5.83 0.97 4.90
CA LEU A 45 -6.21 0.18 3.73
C LEU A 45 -6.76 1.11 2.64
N LEU A 46 -6.35 0.85 1.41
CA LEU A 46 -6.83 1.57 0.23
C LEU A 46 -7.28 0.56 -0.82
N PRO A 47 -8.60 0.32 -0.94
CA PRO A 47 -9.15 -0.39 -2.08
C PRO A 47 -8.85 0.36 -3.38
N TRP A 48 -8.71 -0.37 -4.48
CA TRP A 48 -8.51 0.25 -5.79
C TRP A 48 -9.01 -0.65 -6.93
N THR A 49 -9.20 -0.04 -8.09
CA THR A 49 -9.58 -0.72 -9.34
C THR A 49 -8.71 -0.25 -10.49
N GLY A 50 -8.65 -1.05 -11.55
CA GLY A 50 -7.94 -0.72 -12.77
C GLY A 50 -8.34 -1.64 -13.93
N ILE A 51 -7.57 -1.56 -15.00
CA ILE A 51 -7.71 -2.38 -16.20
C ILE A 51 -6.36 -3.03 -16.51
N LEU A 52 -6.30 -4.34 -16.29
CA LEU A 52 -5.14 -5.14 -16.68
C LEU A 52 -5.15 -5.24 -18.21
N SER A 53 -4.11 -4.70 -18.85
CA SER A 53 -3.91 -4.78 -20.29
C SER A 53 -2.76 -5.73 -20.61
N ALA A 54 -3.06 -7.02 -20.74
CA ALA A 54 -2.08 -8.03 -21.14
C ALA A 54 -2.31 -8.42 -22.62
N ASN A 55 -1.23 -8.77 -23.34
CA ASN A 55 -1.18 -8.99 -24.81
C ASN A 55 -2.35 -9.74 -25.47
N ARG A 56 -3.14 -10.55 -24.75
CA ARG A 56 -4.31 -11.27 -25.30
C ARG A 56 -5.62 -11.12 -24.50
N SER A 57 -5.62 -10.34 -23.43
CA SER A 57 -6.78 -10.14 -22.57
C SER A 57 -6.70 -8.80 -21.86
N SER A 58 -7.73 -7.98 -22.07
CA SER A 58 -8.00 -6.81 -21.26
C SER A 58 -9.14 -7.14 -20.31
N GLY A 59 -9.00 -6.80 -19.03
CA GLY A 59 -10.02 -7.11 -18.04
C GLY A 59 -9.92 -6.22 -16.80
N PRO A 60 -11.04 -6.07 -16.07
CA PRO A 60 -11.02 -5.35 -14.81
C PRO A 60 -10.12 -6.09 -13.81
N ILE A 61 -9.30 -5.32 -13.13
CA ILE A 61 -8.52 -5.75 -11.97
C ILE A 61 -8.95 -4.92 -10.78
N SER A 62 -9.00 -5.55 -9.62
CA SER A 62 -9.25 -4.86 -8.35
C SER A 62 -8.28 -5.35 -7.30
N GLY A 63 -8.14 -4.57 -6.24
CA GLY A 63 -7.21 -4.92 -5.19
C GLY A 63 -7.34 -4.04 -3.97
N GLN A 64 -6.42 -4.29 -3.05
CA GLN A 64 -6.22 -3.49 -1.85
C GLN A 64 -4.74 -3.22 -1.66
N VAL A 65 -4.47 -2.06 -1.06
CA VAL A 65 -3.16 -1.67 -0.61
C VAL A 65 -3.22 -1.49 0.89
N LEU A 66 -2.45 -2.28 1.63
CA LEU A 66 -2.14 -1.98 3.02
C LEU A 66 -0.89 -1.11 3.05
N VAL A 67 -1.00 0.05 3.69
CA VAL A 67 0.12 0.99 3.86
C VAL A 67 0.36 1.14 5.35
N ARG A 68 1.59 0.89 5.80
CA ARG A 68 1.98 1.02 7.21
C ARG A 68 3.28 1.80 7.31
N GLN A 69 3.32 2.79 8.20
CA GLN A 69 4.56 3.41 8.61
C GLN A 69 5.21 2.63 9.75
N VAL A 70 6.49 2.34 9.60
CA VAL A 70 7.36 1.78 10.63
C VAL A 70 8.59 2.70 10.74
N ASP A 71 8.73 3.39 11.87
CA ASP A 71 9.69 4.48 12.09
C ASP A 71 9.61 5.56 10.99
N ARG A 72 10.62 5.61 10.13
CA ARG A 72 10.77 6.55 9.01
C ARG A 72 10.56 5.88 7.65
N THR A 73 10.05 4.65 7.64
CA THR A 73 9.85 3.85 6.44
C THR A 73 8.37 3.60 6.24
N VAL A 74 7.88 3.76 5.01
CA VAL A 74 6.53 3.35 4.63
C VAL A 74 6.64 2.01 3.91
N LEU A 75 5.92 1.01 4.43
CA LEU A 75 5.78 -0.30 3.85
C LEU A 75 4.43 -0.37 3.13
N MET A 76 4.42 -0.99 1.96
CA MET A 76 3.21 -1.20 1.15
C MET A 76 3.09 -2.67 0.79
N LEU A 77 1.94 -3.26 1.09
CA LEU A 77 1.52 -4.56 0.56
C LEU A 77 0.39 -4.31 -0.43
N VAL A 78 0.62 -4.69 -1.69
CA VAL A 78 -0.35 -4.56 -2.78
C VAL A 78 -0.82 -5.95 -3.15
N VAL A 79 -2.12 -6.19 -3.03
CA VAL A 79 -2.75 -7.42 -3.52
C VAL A 79 -3.74 -7.05 -4.60
N SER A 80 -3.62 -7.69 -5.76
CA SER A 80 -4.41 -7.44 -6.95
C SER A 80 -4.95 -8.76 -7.48
N ALA A 81 -6.18 -8.76 -7.99
CA ALA A 81 -6.78 -9.92 -8.59
C ALA A 81 -7.69 -9.54 -9.76
N THR A 82 -7.77 -10.41 -10.76
CA THR A 82 -8.82 -10.36 -11.78
C THR A 82 -10.17 -10.66 -11.15
N SER A 83 -11.27 -10.50 -11.90
CA SER A 83 -12.62 -10.78 -11.41
C SER A 83 -12.78 -12.18 -10.82
N GLU A 84 -12.09 -13.18 -11.36
CA GLU A 84 -12.15 -14.57 -10.88
C GLU A 84 -11.54 -14.73 -9.46
N GLY A 85 -10.57 -13.90 -9.10
CA GLY A 85 -9.85 -13.95 -7.83
C GLY A 85 -10.24 -12.87 -6.82
N ALA A 86 -11.13 -11.93 -7.19
CA ALA A 86 -11.44 -10.74 -6.39
C ALA A 86 -11.91 -11.07 -4.97
N SER A 87 -12.62 -12.18 -4.78
CA SER A 87 -13.09 -12.64 -3.46
C SER A 87 -11.97 -13.07 -2.49
N SER A 88 -10.75 -13.27 -2.99
CA SER A 88 -9.60 -13.69 -2.19
C SER A 88 -8.69 -12.52 -1.75
N VAL A 89 -8.98 -11.29 -2.18
CA VAL A 89 -8.12 -10.12 -1.90
C VAL A 89 -8.05 -9.85 -0.40
N ASP A 90 -9.21 -9.77 0.27
CA ASP A 90 -9.28 -9.46 1.70
C ASP A 90 -8.56 -10.50 2.56
N SER A 91 -8.74 -11.79 2.24
CA SER A 91 -8.10 -12.89 2.99
C SER A 91 -6.60 -12.93 2.77
N ALA A 92 -6.12 -12.64 1.56
CA ALA A 92 -4.69 -12.52 1.26
C ALA A 92 -4.06 -11.35 2.02
N ILE A 93 -4.69 -10.19 2.04
CA ILE A 93 -4.24 -9.03 2.84
C ILE A 93 -4.17 -9.41 4.31
N ALA A 94 -5.23 -9.96 4.89
CA ALA A 94 -5.27 -10.34 6.30
C ALA A 94 -4.18 -11.35 6.67
N THR A 95 -3.91 -12.31 5.78
CA THR A 95 -2.86 -13.34 5.98
C THR A 95 -1.46 -12.74 5.91
N LEU A 96 -1.21 -11.83 4.97
CA LEU A 96 0.13 -11.31 4.68
C LEU A 96 0.49 -10.08 5.53
N ALA A 97 -0.49 -9.32 6.03
CA ALA A 97 -0.28 -8.06 6.74
C ALA A 97 0.67 -8.18 7.95
N GLY A 98 0.62 -9.31 8.66
CA GLY A 98 1.50 -9.60 9.80
C GLY A 98 2.95 -9.92 9.41
N SER A 99 3.18 -10.34 8.17
CA SER A 99 4.52 -10.64 7.65
C SER A 99 5.26 -9.42 7.12
N LEU A 100 4.54 -8.31 6.91
CA LEU A 100 5.11 -7.08 6.36
C LEU A 100 5.92 -6.35 7.43
N GLN A 101 7.23 -6.55 7.38
CA GLN A 101 8.19 -5.96 8.30
C GLN A 101 9.31 -5.24 7.54
N LYS A 102 9.88 -4.23 8.19
CA LYS A 102 11.09 -3.57 7.69
C LYS A 102 12.25 -4.56 7.75
N LEU A 103 13.09 -4.58 6.73
CA LEU A 103 14.34 -5.33 6.78
C LEU A 103 15.23 -4.71 7.87
N ASP A 104 15.57 -5.52 8.86
CA ASP A 104 16.63 -5.23 9.80
C ASP A 104 17.95 -5.25 9.02
N GLY A 105 18.77 -4.20 9.16
CA GLY A 105 20.04 -4.06 8.45
C GLY A 105 21.11 -5.10 8.85
N SER A 106 20.72 -6.18 9.51
CA SER A 106 21.53 -7.28 10.04
C SER A 106 21.93 -8.33 8.98
N GLY A 107 21.74 -8.02 7.68
CA GLY A 107 22.29 -8.80 6.59
C GLY A 107 23.82 -8.82 6.67
N SER A 108 24.34 -9.82 7.37
CA SER A 108 25.75 -10.11 7.69
C SER A 108 26.78 -9.56 6.69
N THR A 109 27.71 -8.77 7.22
CA THR A 109 29.08 -8.59 6.68
C THR A 109 29.87 -9.89 6.76
#